data_AF-A0A937TZ11-F1
#
_entry.id   AF-A0A937TZ11-F1
#
_cell.length_a   1.000
_cell.length_b   1.000
_cell.length_c   1.000
_cell.angle_alpha   90.00
_cell.angle_beta   90.00
_cell.angle_gamma   90.00
#
_symmetry.space_group_name_H-M   'P 1'
#
loop_
_entity.id
_entity.type
_entity.pdbx_description
1 polymer ?
#
loop_
_entity_poly.entity_id
_entity_poly.type
_entity_poly.pdbx_seq_one_letter_code
_entity_poly.pdbx_strand_id
1 'polypeptide(L)'
;MRTFCIVFLACAVVSLAAFPTHLEAQVSAEKLKRDSSVLTRQQLIENAKEALQKSGVNLYGVNVIYDDGNTFWQERVAFLEKDTSQNHGILPHGILRDKEYQVVFFDFVESSPVDDTWVFLDPKTGEVISVYEEK
;
A
#
# COMPACT_ATOMS: atom_id res chain seq x y z
N MET A 1 -26.84 -2.36 -56.99
CA MET A 1 -26.28 -3.69 -56.64
C MET A 1 -25.11 -3.98 -57.57
N ARG A 2 -23.98 -4.51 -57.07
CA ARG A 2 -22.77 -4.96 -57.82
C ARG A 2 -22.03 -3.79 -58.51
N THR A 3 -20.95 -3.21 -57.98
CA THR A 3 -19.62 -3.74 -57.56
C THR A 3 -18.77 -4.23 -58.74
N PHE A 4 -17.72 -3.48 -59.14
CA PHE A 4 -16.30 -3.85 -58.92
C PHE A 4 -15.24 -2.90 -59.54
N CYS A 5 -14.10 -2.81 -58.84
CA CYS A 5 -12.71 -2.54 -59.28
C CYS A 5 -12.37 -1.37 -60.24
N ILE A 6 -11.94 -0.26 -59.63
CA ILE A 6 -10.95 0.72 -60.13
C ILE A 6 -10.15 1.20 -58.89
N VAL A 7 -8.81 1.27 -58.80
CA VAL A 7 -7.67 0.74 -59.60
C VAL A 7 -6.43 0.65 -58.64
N PHE A 8 -5.45 -0.23 -58.89
CA PHE A 8 -4.13 -0.20 -58.21
C PHE A 8 -3.17 0.76 -58.94
N LEU A 9 -2.37 1.54 -58.20
CA LEU A 9 -0.91 1.76 -58.39
C LEU A 9 -0.44 3.19 -58.00
N ALA A 10 0.28 3.30 -56.89
CA ALA A 10 1.26 4.35 -56.57
C ALA A 10 2.22 3.73 -55.53
N CYS A 11 3.36 3.18 -55.94
CA CYS A 11 4.64 3.86 -56.22
C CYS A 11 5.29 4.46 -54.97
N ALA A 12 6.50 4.00 -54.65
CA ALA A 12 7.13 4.09 -53.34
C ALA A 12 7.85 5.43 -53.07
N VAL A 13 7.92 5.84 -51.80
CA VAL A 13 8.88 6.83 -51.29
C VAL A 13 9.41 6.42 -49.90
N VAL A 14 10.70 6.09 -49.88
CA VAL A 14 11.69 6.21 -48.78
C VAL A 14 11.32 5.71 -47.38
N SER A 15 12.01 4.64 -46.98
CA SER A 15 12.27 4.33 -45.56
C SER A 15 13.17 5.41 -44.94
N LEU A 16 12.70 6.09 -43.90
CA LEU A 16 13.55 6.91 -43.03
C LEU A 16 13.55 6.32 -41.62
N ALA A 17 14.75 6.10 -41.07
CA ALA A 17 14.96 5.35 -39.84
C ALA A 17 14.40 6.07 -38.60
N ALA A 18 14.08 5.27 -37.59
CA ALA A 18 13.61 5.74 -36.30
C ALA A 18 14.64 6.62 -35.59
N PHE A 19 14.16 7.75 -35.05
CA PHE A 19 14.75 8.38 -33.87
C PHE A 19 13.62 8.59 -32.86
N PRO A 20 13.43 7.71 -31.86
CA PRO A 20 12.64 8.08 -30.70
C PRO A 20 13.31 9.29 -30.06
N THR A 21 12.55 10.33 -29.76
CA THR A 21 13.10 11.51 -29.12
C THR A 21 13.67 11.12 -27.76
N HIS A 22 14.90 11.53 -27.47
CA HIS A 22 15.57 11.23 -26.19
C HIS A 22 14.76 11.73 -24.97
N LEU A 23 13.79 12.63 -25.20
CA LEU A 23 12.88 13.19 -24.21
C LEU A 23 11.82 12.18 -23.72
N GLU A 24 11.22 11.39 -24.61
CA GLU A 24 10.13 10.47 -24.25
C GLU A 24 10.63 9.25 -23.46
N ALA A 25 11.85 8.78 -23.75
CA ALA A 25 12.50 7.72 -22.97
C ALA A 25 12.76 8.14 -21.51
N GLN A 26 13.11 9.42 -21.28
CA GLN A 26 13.38 9.94 -19.93
C GLN A 26 12.10 10.02 -19.10
N VAL A 27 11.00 10.54 -19.68
CA VAL A 27 9.70 10.64 -18.99
C VAL A 27 9.15 9.25 -18.64
N SER A 28 9.29 8.27 -19.54
CA SER A 28 8.86 6.90 -19.26
C SER A 28 9.71 6.24 -18.16
N ALA A 29 11.02 6.49 -18.12
CA ALA A 29 11.91 5.99 -17.08
C ALA A 29 11.67 6.66 -15.70
N GLU A 30 11.41 7.97 -15.64
CA GLU A 30 11.06 8.65 -14.39
C GLU A 30 9.67 8.28 -13.86
N LYS A 31 8.75 7.88 -14.73
CA LYS A 31 7.46 7.32 -14.31
C LYS A 31 7.66 5.93 -13.71
N LEU A 32 8.37 5.04 -14.40
CA LEU A 32 8.72 3.69 -13.91
C LEU A 32 9.53 3.70 -12.61
N LYS A 33 10.38 4.70 -12.38
CA LYS A 33 11.18 4.81 -11.15
C LYS A 33 10.38 5.32 -9.94
N ARG A 34 9.22 5.97 -10.18
CA ARG A 34 8.26 6.32 -9.12
C ARG A 34 7.37 5.14 -8.71
N ASP A 35 7.13 4.19 -9.62
CA ASP A 35 6.36 2.98 -9.33
C ASP A 35 7.15 1.92 -8.53
N SER A 36 8.42 2.19 -8.15
CA SER A 36 9.30 1.21 -7.49
C SER A 36 10.00 1.70 -6.21
N SER A 37 9.73 2.89 -5.70
CA SER A 37 10.30 3.36 -4.43
C SER A 37 9.36 3.03 -3.26
N VAL A 38 9.72 2.03 -2.46
CA VAL A 38 9.10 1.79 -1.14
C VAL A 38 9.18 3.07 -0.31
N LEU A 39 8.09 3.42 0.37
CA LEU A 39 8.03 4.60 1.23
C LEU A 39 8.97 4.44 2.43
N THR A 40 9.50 5.56 2.91
CA THR A 40 10.33 5.55 4.11
C THR A 40 9.51 5.19 5.35
N ARG A 41 10.16 4.56 6.33
CA ARG A 41 9.61 4.30 7.69
C ARG A 41 8.82 5.48 8.24
N GLN A 42 9.35 6.69 8.11
CA GLN A 42 8.71 7.89 8.67
C GLN A 42 7.45 8.31 7.89
N GLN A 43 7.42 8.16 6.56
CA GLN A 43 6.19 8.38 5.78
C GLN A 43 5.09 7.39 6.17
N LEU A 44 5.42 6.10 6.34
CA LEU A 44 4.45 5.08 6.76
C LEU A 44 3.90 5.35 8.17
N ILE A 45 4.75 5.82 9.11
CA ILE A 45 4.33 6.25 10.45
C ILE A 45 3.37 7.46 10.37
N GLU A 46 3.69 8.49 9.59
CA GLU A 46 2.82 9.67 9.48
C GLU A 46 1.49 9.35 8.78
N ASN A 47 1.49 8.52 7.73
CA ASN A 47 0.26 8.04 7.10
C ASN A 47 -0.63 7.25 8.08
N ALA A 48 -0.03 6.40 8.91
CA ALA A 48 -0.75 5.63 9.93
C ALA A 48 -1.37 6.54 10.99
N LYS A 49 -0.62 7.54 11.48
CA LYS A 49 -1.13 8.58 12.40
C LYS A 49 -2.29 9.37 11.77
N GLU A 50 -2.13 9.81 10.52
CA GLU A 50 -3.15 10.59 9.81
C GLU A 50 -4.45 9.79 9.64
N ALA A 51 -4.35 8.48 9.36
CA ALA A 51 -5.52 7.59 9.27
C ALA A 51 -6.28 7.48 10.60
N LEU A 52 -5.58 7.26 11.72
CA LEU A 52 -6.20 7.19 13.05
C LEU A 52 -6.78 8.56 13.47
N GLN A 53 -6.10 9.66 13.18
CA GLN A 53 -6.63 11.00 13.43
C GLN A 53 -7.89 11.29 12.61
N LYS A 54 -7.96 10.82 11.35
CA LYS A 54 -9.15 10.91 10.48
C LYS A 54 -10.33 10.07 10.99
N SER A 55 -10.09 8.95 11.68
CA SER A 55 -11.16 8.19 12.35
C SER A 55 -11.55 8.76 13.72
N GLY A 56 -10.91 9.85 14.17
CA GLY A 56 -11.23 10.55 15.42
C GLY A 56 -10.42 10.09 16.64
N VAL A 57 -9.41 9.24 16.46
CA VAL A 57 -8.55 8.78 17.55
C VAL A 57 -7.61 9.89 18.02
N ASN A 58 -7.55 10.09 19.34
CA ASN A 58 -6.62 11.03 19.96
C ASN A 58 -5.27 10.34 20.25
N LEU A 59 -4.23 10.72 19.52
CA LEU A 59 -2.87 10.16 19.65
C LEU A 59 -2.05 10.80 20.80
N TYR A 60 -2.70 11.35 21.82
CA TYR A 60 -2.01 11.89 23.00
C TYR A 60 -1.52 10.77 23.91
N GLY A 61 -0.23 10.77 24.23
CA GLY A 61 0.37 9.74 25.10
C GLY A 61 0.57 8.38 24.45
N VAL A 62 0.46 8.28 23.11
CA VAL A 62 0.71 7.03 22.38
C VAL A 62 2.21 6.84 22.10
N ASN A 63 2.69 5.62 22.28
CA ASN A 63 3.98 5.16 21.81
C ASN A 63 3.82 4.53 20.42
N VAL A 64 4.63 4.93 19.44
CA VAL A 64 4.49 4.48 18.04
C VAL A 64 5.68 3.62 17.64
N ILE A 65 5.40 2.34 17.44
CA ILE A 65 6.37 1.31 17.09
C ILE A 65 6.20 0.96 15.61
N TYR A 66 7.30 0.97 14.87
CA TYR A 66 7.35 0.46 13.50
C TYR A 66 7.96 -0.94 13.56
N ASP A 67 7.19 -1.94 13.17
CA ASP A 67 7.56 -3.36 13.27
C ASP A 67 8.31 -3.80 12.01
N ASP A 68 9.63 -3.59 12.01
CA ASP A 68 10.48 -3.90 10.85
C ASP A 68 10.43 -5.41 10.52
N GLY A 69 10.04 -5.74 9.29
CA GLY A 69 9.77 -7.13 8.88
C GLY A 69 8.47 -7.75 9.42
N ASN A 70 7.62 -6.97 10.12
CA ASN A 70 6.36 -7.42 10.73
C ASN A 70 6.53 -8.56 11.76
N THR A 71 7.65 -8.58 12.48
CA THR A 71 8.02 -9.65 13.42
C THR A 71 7.12 -9.69 14.65
N PHE A 72 6.87 -8.55 15.31
CA PHE A 72 6.00 -8.49 16.49
C PHE A 72 4.56 -8.88 16.14
N TRP A 73 4.07 -8.46 14.97
CA TRP A 73 2.75 -8.87 14.47
C TRP A 73 2.67 -10.37 14.19
N GLN A 74 3.69 -10.97 13.55
CA GLN A 74 3.72 -12.42 13.31
C GLN A 74 3.73 -13.22 14.61
N GLU A 75 4.49 -12.79 15.61
CA GLU A 75 4.46 -13.37 16.95
C GLU A 75 3.07 -13.23 17.59
N ARG A 76 2.46 -12.04 17.53
CA ARG A 76 1.12 -11.77 18.08
C ARG A 76 0.04 -12.64 17.45
N VAL A 77 0.02 -12.77 16.12
CA VAL A 77 -0.94 -13.64 15.40
C VAL A 77 -0.80 -15.09 15.84
N ALA A 78 0.43 -15.58 16.05
CA ALA A 78 0.65 -16.95 16.54
C ALA A 78 0.17 -17.19 17.98
N PHE A 79 -0.13 -16.14 18.75
CA PHE A 79 -0.89 -16.24 20.00
C PHE A 79 -2.40 -16.15 19.76
N LEU A 80 -2.86 -15.20 18.94
CA LEU A 80 -4.28 -15.02 18.61
C LEU A 80 -4.92 -16.27 17.96
N GLU A 81 -4.21 -16.98 17.09
CA GLU A 81 -4.67 -18.24 16.50
C GLU A 81 -4.86 -19.39 17.51
N LYS A 82 -4.27 -19.26 18.72
CA LYS A 82 -4.39 -20.22 19.82
C LYS A 82 -5.39 -19.77 20.89
N ASP A 83 -5.81 -18.51 20.85
CA ASP A 83 -6.77 -17.96 21.81
C ASP A 83 -8.19 -18.16 21.29
N THR A 84 -9.09 -18.57 22.19
CA THR A 84 -10.50 -18.84 21.91
C THR A 84 -11.44 -17.83 22.58
N SER A 85 -10.89 -16.75 23.15
CA SER A 85 -11.66 -15.62 23.69
C SER A 85 -12.53 -14.96 22.61
N GLN A 86 -13.75 -14.57 23.00
CA GLN A 86 -14.72 -13.94 22.10
C GLN A 86 -14.54 -12.42 21.93
N ASN A 87 -13.60 -11.81 22.66
CA ASN A 87 -13.49 -10.35 22.78
C ASN A 87 -12.36 -9.72 21.95
N HIS A 88 -11.40 -10.52 21.46
CA HIS A 88 -10.28 -10.02 20.68
C HIS A 88 -10.74 -9.30 19.41
N GLY A 89 -9.94 -8.35 18.95
CA GLY A 89 -10.23 -7.51 17.79
C GLY A 89 -10.65 -8.32 16.56
N ILE A 90 -11.59 -7.78 15.78
CA ILE A 90 -12.08 -8.45 14.57
C ILE A 90 -11.22 -8.02 13.39
N LEU A 91 -10.05 -8.65 13.20
CA LEU A 91 -9.37 -8.62 11.90
C LEU A 91 -10.10 -9.57 10.94
N PRO A 92 -10.70 -9.10 9.83
CA PRO A 92 -11.41 -9.98 8.92
C PRO A 92 -10.48 -11.06 8.34
N HIS A 93 -10.89 -12.33 8.47
CA HIS A 93 -10.07 -13.48 8.05
C HIS A 93 -9.58 -13.32 6.60
N GLY A 94 -8.26 -13.36 6.43
CA GLY A 94 -7.61 -13.33 5.11
C GLY A 94 -7.39 -11.93 4.50
N ILE A 95 -7.78 -10.82 5.16
CA ILE A 95 -7.63 -9.46 4.59
C ILE A 95 -6.17 -9.08 4.24
N LEU A 96 -5.20 -9.71 4.92
CA LEU A 96 -3.75 -9.54 4.71
C LEU A 96 -3.09 -10.66 3.88
N ARG A 97 -3.80 -11.75 3.57
CA ARG A 97 -3.19 -13.02 3.12
C ARG A 97 -2.36 -12.90 1.84
N ASP A 98 -2.84 -12.10 0.89
CA ASP A 98 -2.27 -11.94 -0.44
C ASP A 98 -1.77 -10.51 -0.69
N LYS A 99 -1.43 -9.77 0.39
CA LYS A 99 -0.97 -8.38 0.34
C LYS A 99 0.45 -8.26 0.88
N GLU A 100 1.29 -7.47 0.21
CA GLU A 100 2.48 -6.91 0.85
C GLU A 100 2.02 -5.81 1.80
N TYR A 101 2.39 -5.91 3.08
CA TYR A 101 2.02 -4.92 4.09
C TYR A 101 3.20 -4.60 5.01
N GLN A 102 3.17 -3.41 5.59
CA GLN A 102 4.01 -2.97 6.69
C GLN A 102 3.12 -2.61 7.88
N VAL A 103 3.54 -3.02 9.07
CA VAL A 103 2.83 -2.77 10.32
C VAL A 103 3.39 -1.55 11.05
N VAL A 104 2.49 -0.70 11.55
CA VAL A 104 2.76 0.32 12.56
C VAL A 104 1.84 0.06 13.75
N PHE A 105 2.43 -0.12 14.92
CA PHE A 105 1.75 -0.40 16.17
C PHE A 105 1.69 0.87 17.03
N PHE A 106 0.53 1.09 17.66
CA PHE A 106 0.19 2.21 18.51
C PHE A 106 -0.14 1.65 19.90
N ASP A 107 0.86 1.73 20.77
CA ASP A 107 0.85 1.35 22.18
C ASP A 107 0.26 2.53 22.97
N PHE A 108 -0.98 2.39 23.43
CA PHE A 108 -1.72 3.43 24.14
C PHE A 108 -1.59 3.23 25.65
N VAL A 109 -1.32 4.31 26.39
CA VAL A 109 -1.34 4.28 27.86
C VAL A 109 -2.70 3.79 28.38
N GLU A 110 -2.70 3.01 29.46
CA GLU A 110 -3.90 2.36 30.08
C GLU A 110 -5.10 3.29 30.39
N SER A 111 -4.92 4.61 30.34
CA SER A 111 -5.98 5.62 30.54
C SER A 111 -6.56 6.18 29.23
N SER A 112 -6.13 5.64 28.08
CA SER A 112 -6.66 5.95 26.75
C SER A 112 -8.09 5.40 26.60
N PRO A 113 -9.00 6.12 25.91
CA PRO A 113 -10.30 5.58 25.50
C PRO A 113 -10.22 4.71 24.24
N VAL A 114 -9.01 4.48 23.71
CA VAL A 114 -8.71 3.67 22.53
C VAL A 114 -7.62 2.68 22.92
N ASP A 115 -7.89 1.40 22.69
CA ASP A 115 -6.99 0.30 23.01
C ASP A 115 -5.83 0.18 22.02
N ASP A 116 -4.88 -0.70 22.33
CA ASP A 116 -3.69 -0.98 21.54
C ASP A 116 -4.02 -1.30 20.07
N THR A 117 -3.48 -0.49 19.15
CA THR A 117 -3.96 -0.45 17.77
C THR A 117 -2.86 -0.78 16.76
N TRP A 118 -3.13 -1.73 15.88
CA TRP A 118 -2.25 -2.16 14.81
C TRP A 118 -2.78 -1.63 13.47
N VAL A 119 -1.96 -0.86 12.75
CA VAL A 119 -2.29 -0.31 11.43
C VAL A 119 -1.45 -1.02 10.36
N PHE A 120 -2.14 -1.57 9.36
CA PHE A 120 -1.52 -2.26 8.22
C PHE A 120 -1.52 -1.32 7.03
N LEU A 121 -0.35 -1.06 6.43
CA LEU A 121 -0.19 -0.17 5.28
C LEU A 121 0.45 -0.88 4.10
N ASP A 122 0.07 -0.53 2.88
CA ASP A 122 0.85 -0.89 1.69
C ASP A 122 2.20 -0.14 1.73
N PRO A 123 3.35 -0.81 1.65
CA PRO A 123 4.66 -0.16 1.80
C PRO A 123 5.07 0.70 0.60
N LYS A 124 4.39 0.60 -0.55
CA LYS A 124 4.66 1.36 -1.78
C LYS A 124 3.74 2.58 -1.89
N THR A 125 2.45 2.44 -1.58
CA THR A 125 1.48 3.55 -1.68
C THR A 125 1.29 4.29 -0.35
N GLY A 126 1.53 3.62 0.78
CA GLY A 126 1.23 4.13 2.11
C GLY A 126 -0.27 4.17 2.42
N GLU A 127 -1.10 3.49 1.63
CA GLU A 127 -2.53 3.32 1.86
C GLU A 127 -2.79 2.36 3.03
N VAL A 128 -3.72 2.69 3.91
CA VAL A 128 -4.11 1.81 5.02
C VAL A 128 -4.98 0.66 4.49
N ILE A 129 -4.44 -0.55 4.61
CA ILE A 129 -5.06 -1.83 4.23
C ILE A 129 -6.15 -2.22 5.24
N SER A 130 -5.87 -2.06 6.54
CA SER A 130 -6.76 -2.38 7.65
C SER A 130 -6.25 -1.73 8.94
N VAL A 131 -7.13 -1.64 9.93
CA VAL A 131 -6.79 -1.37 11.33
C VAL A 131 -7.29 -2.55 12.18
N TYR A 132 -6.59 -2.87 13.26
CA TYR A 132 -6.99 -3.87 14.26
C TYR A 132 -6.78 -3.27 15.66
N GLU A 133 -7.87 -3.15 16.41
CA GLU A 133 -7.90 -2.71 17.81
C GLU A 133 -7.91 -3.96 18.71
N GLU A 134 -6.98 -4.07 19.65
CA GLU A 134 -6.91 -5.19 20.60
C GLU A 134 -7.78 -4.92 21.83
N LYS A 135 -8.75 -5.81 22.14
CA LYS A 135 -9.79 -5.63 23.17
C LYS A 135 -9.92 -6.86 24.07
#